data_AF-A0A7C2LY74-F1
#
_entry.id   AF-A0A7C2LY74-F1
#
_cell.length_a   1.000
_cell.length_b   1.000
_cell.length_c   1.000
_cell.angle_alpha   90.00
_cell.angle_beta   90.00
_cell.angle_gamma   90.00
#
_symmetry.space_group_name_H-M   'P 1'
#
loop_
_entity.id
_entity.type
_entity.pdbx_description
1 polymer ?
#
loop_
_entity_poly.entity_id
_entity_poly.type
_entity_poly.pdbx_seq_one_letter_code
_entity_poly.pdbx_strand_id
1 'polypeptide(L)'
;MATKAEDVKMDKTVELEDKLYRDLKNFKNVFEAVVEKEIDFDNYVNFVLSFGLERMLRDAIPEGQEWNTLLAIFEKDSKYICDLVSEIYKKGEGVSEEERKGMKESVQRYIG
;
A
#
# COMPACT_ATOMS: atom_id res chain seq x y z
N MET A 1 14.43 0.45 -39.40
CA MET A 1 13.08 0.77 -38.91
C MET A 1 12.96 0.16 -37.52
N ALA A 2 12.86 0.98 -36.48
CA ALA A 2 12.71 0.51 -35.11
C ALA A 2 11.21 0.25 -34.84
N THR A 3 10.86 -0.99 -34.55
CA THR A 3 9.55 -1.38 -34.06
C THR A 3 9.37 -0.78 -32.67
N LYS A 4 8.38 0.10 -32.51
CA LYS A 4 7.95 0.61 -31.22
C LYS A 4 7.47 -0.60 -30.39
N ALA A 5 8.05 -0.80 -29.22
CA ALA A 5 7.46 -1.68 -28.24
C ALA A 5 6.10 -1.07 -27.87
N GLU A 6 5.02 -1.72 -28.28
CA GLU A 6 3.69 -1.41 -27.80
C GLU A 6 3.69 -1.73 -26.30
N ASP A 7 3.40 -0.74 -25.47
CA ASP A 7 3.14 -0.93 -24.04
C ASP A 7 1.91 -1.83 -23.92
N VAL A 8 2.13 -3.15 -23.81
CA VAL A 8 1.09 -4.13 -23.53
C VAL A 8 0.57 -3.80 -22.14
N LYS A 9 -0.58 -3.10 -22.09
CA LYS A 9 -1.34 -2.88 -20.87
C LYS A 9 -1.70 -4.25 -20.31
N MET A 10 -1.02 -4.68 -19.26
CA MET A 10 -1.40 -5.90 -18.56
C MET A 10 -2.73 -5.65 -17.87
N ASP A 11 -3.77 -6.37 -18.29
CA ASP A 11 -5.03 -6.42 -17.56
C ASP A 11 -4.76 -7.16 -16.25
N LYS A 12 -4.61 -6.41 -15.17
CA LYS A 12 -4.41 -6.95 -13.82
C LYS A 12 -5.77 -6.98 -13.14
N THR A 13 -6.31 -8.17 -12.94
CA THR A 13 -7.58 -8.38 -12.22
C THR A 13 -7.31 -8.89 -10.80
N VAL A 14 -8.07 -8.37 -9.84
CA VAL A 14 -8.12 -8.85 -8.46
C VAL A 14 -9.58 -9.16 -8.14
N GLU A 15 -9.85 -10.38 -7.69
CA GLU A 15 -11.17 -10.76 -7.21
C GLU A 15 -11.36 -10.30 -5.77
N LEU A 16 -12.49 -9.63 -5.51
CA LEU A 16 -12.86 -9.14 -4.19
C LEU A 16 -14.06 -9.91 -3.68
N GLU A 17 -14.10 -10.18 -2.38
CA GLU A 17 -15.31 -10.70 -1.73
C GLU A 17 -16.49 -9.72 -1.91
N ASP A 18 -17.70 -10.25 -2.11
CA ASP A 18 -18.91 -9.45 -2.36
C ASP A 18 -19.14 -8.35 -1.32
N LYS A 19 -18.88 -8.67 -0.04
CA LYS A 19 -19.00 -7.70 1.05
C LYS A 19 -18.00 -6.56 0.87
N LEU A 20 -16.73 -6.88 0.60
CA LEU A 20 -15.67 -5.88 0.43
C LEU A 20 -15.94 -5.00 -0.79
N TYR A 21 -16.35 -5.59 -1.91
CA TYR A 21 -16.72 -4.83 -3.11
C TYR A 21 -17.87 -3.85 -2.83
N ARG A 22 -18.93 -4.32 -2.16
CA ARG A 22 -20.07 -3.47 -1.79
C ARG A 22 -19.66 -2.34 -0.85
N ASP A 23 -18.85 -2.65 0.15
CA ASP A 23 -18.39 -1.66 1.13
C ASP A 23 -17.49 -0.61 0.45
N LEU A 24 -16.58 -1.03 -0.45
CA LEU A 24 -15.76 -0.13 -1.28
C LEU A 24 -16.63 0.80 -2.13
N LYS A 25 -17.65 0.26 -2.80
CA LYS A 25 -18.58 1.04 -3.63
C LYS A 25 -19.35 2.07 -2.82
N ASN A 26 -19.78 1.72 -1.62
CA ASN A 26 -20.48 2.65 -0.73
C ASN A 26 -19.55 3.72 -0.16
N PHE A 27 -18.33 3.35 0.22
CA PHE A 27 -17.34 4.27 0.79
C PHE A 27 -16.87 5.34 -0.21
N LYS A 28 -16.96 5.06 -1.52
CA LYS A 28 -16.71 6.05 -2.57
C LYS A 28 -17.45 7.37 -2.34
N ASN A 29 -18.69 7.31 -1.87
CA ASN A 29 -19.48 8.51 -1.59
C ASN A 29 -18.84 9.39 -0.49
N VAL A 30 -18.25 8.77 0.53
CA VAL A 30 -17.52 9.49 1.59
C VAL A 30 -16.25 10.11 1.01
N PHE A 31 -15.52 9.35 0.20
CA PHE A 31 -14.32 9.85 -0.46
C PHE A 31 -14.61 11.06 -1.34
N GLU A 32 -15.61 10.97 -2.23
CA GLU A 32 -16.02 12.05 -3.14
C GLU A 32 -16.51 13.29 -2.41
N ALA A 33 -17.19 13.11 -1.27
CA ALA A 33 -17.58 14.22 -0.41
C ALA A 33 -16.36 14.94 0.21
N VAL A 34 -15.30 14.20 0.57
CA VAL A 34 -14.07 14.77 1.15
C VAL A 34 -13.23 15.48 0.09
N VAL A 35 -13.12 14.91 -1.11
CA VAL A 35 -12.32 15.51 -2.20
C VAL A 35 -13.11 16.52 -3.05
N GLU A 36 -14.40 16.71 -2.72
CA GLU A 36 -15.35 17.61 -3.41
C GLU A 36 -15.39 17.39 -4.93
N LYS A 37 -15.25 16.14 -5.36
CA LYS A 37 -15.09 15.78 -6.77
C LYS A 37 -15.60 14.37 -7.05
N GLU A 38 -16.30 14.22 -8.17
CA GLU A 38 -16.64 12.91 -8.72
C GLU A 38 -15.42 12.24 -9.39
N ILE A 39 -15.26 10.95 -9.12
CA ILE A 39 -14.20 10.11 -9.65
C ILE A 39 -14.79 8.79 -10.16
N ASP A 40 -14.22 8.22 -11.22
CA ASP A 40 -14.60 6.88 -11.66
C ASP A 40 -14.19 5.83 -10.63
N PHE A 41 -14.90 4.70 -10.64
CA PHE A 41 -14.71 3.65 -9.65
C PHE A 41 -13.30 3.03 -9.71
N ASP A 42 -12.74 2.86 -10.90
CA ASP A 42 -11.42 2.24 -11.07
C ASP A 42 -10.31 3.14 -10.52
N ASN A 43 -10.35 4.44 -10.83
CA ASN A 43 -9.41 5.40 -10.24
C ASN A 43 -9.57 5.51 -8.73
N TYR A 44 -10.81 5.50 -8.21
CA TYR A 44 -11.06 5.44 -6.77
C TYR A 44 -10.45 4.19 -6.13
N VAL A 45 -10.63 3.01 -6.73
CA VAL A 45 -10.03 1.75 -6.24
C VAL A 45 -8.51 1.84 -6.25
N ASN A 46 -7.91 2.37 -7.33
CA ASN A 46 -6.46 2.60 -7.39
C ASN A 46 -5.99 3.53 -6.26
N PHE A 47 -6.70 4.63 -5.98
CA PHE A 47 -6.38 5.51 -4.85
C PHE A 47 -6.45 4.80 -3.51
N VAL A 48 -7.51 4.02 -3.27
CA VAL A 48 -7.66 3.27 -2.01
C VAL A 48 -6.54 2.26 -1.84
N LEU A 49 -6.18 1.53 -2.91
CA LEU A 49 -5.10 0.55 -2.88
C LEU A 49 -3.74 1.21 -2.65
N SER A 50 -3.42 2.29 -3.36
CA SER A 50 -2.18 3.05 -3.16
C SER A 50 -2.07 3.56 -1.72
N PHE A 51 -3.14 4.19 -1.20
CA PHE A 51 -3.18 4.67 0.17
C PHE A 51 -3.03 3.53 1.19
N GLY A 52 -3.68 2.39 0.94
CA GLY A 52 -3.55 1.20 1.77
C GLY A 52 -2.13 0.67 1.83
N LEU A 53 -1.46 0.54 0.68
CA LEU A 53 -0.06 0.08 0.59
C LEU A 53 0.88 1.03 1.34
N GLU A 54 0.78 2.34 1.10
CA GLU A 54 1.61 3.34 1.79
C GLU A 54 1.39 3.30 3.30
N ARG A 55 0.14 3.18 3.74
CA ARG A 55 -0.20 3.15 5.17
C ARG A 55 0.27 1.88 5.85
N MET A 56 0.11 0.72 5.21
CA MET A 56 0.64 -0.54 5.74
C MET A 56 2.17 -0.51 5.83
N LEU A 57 2.84 0.06 4.83
CA LEU A 57 4.29 0.22 4.83
C LEU A 57 4.74 1.17 5.96
N ARG A 58 4.03 2.29 6.15
CA ARG A 58 4.30 3.23 7.24
C ARG A 58 4.13 2.58 8.61
N ASP A 59 3.03 1.88 8.82
CA ASP A 59 2.75 1.20 10.08
C ASP A 59 3.74 0.06 10.37
N ALA A 60 4.41 -0.44 9.33
CA ALA A 60 5.48 -1.42 9.42
C ALA A 60 6.87 -0.80 9.67
N ILE A 61 7.00 0.53 9.75
CA ILE A 61 8.26 1.23 10.01
C ILE A 61 8.14 1.98 11.34
N PRO A 62 9.07 1.82 12.29
CA PRO A 62 9.00 2.51 13.58
C PRO A 62 8.99 4.04 13.44
N GLU A 63 8.27 4.71 14.34
CA GLU A 63 8.14 6.17 14.36
C GLU A 63 9.51 6.85 14.54
N GLY A 64 9.74 7.96 13.81
CA GLY A 64 10.98 8.75 13.89
C GLY A 64 12.00 8.49 12.79
N GLN A 65 11.75 7.52 11.90
CA GLN A 65 12.58 7.32 10.70
C GLN A 65 12.17 8.26 9.55
N GLU A 66 13.07 8.44 8.57
CA GLU A 66 12.91 9.29 7.38
C GLU A 66 11.83 8.78 6.42
N TRP A 67 10.56 8.81 6.85
CA TRP A 67 9.43 8.28 6.08
C TRP A 67 9.37 8.83 4.66
N ASN A 68 9.62 10.13 4.47
CA ASN A 68 9.61 10.75 3.15
C ASN A 68 10.70 10.17 2.23
N THR A 69 11.88 9.84 2.77
CA THR A 69 12.95 9.17 2.01
C THR A 69 12.51 7.76 1.62
N LEU A 70 11.95 7.00 2.55
CA LEU A 70 11.49 5.63 2.31
C LEU A 70 10.33 5.58 1.31
N LEU A 71 9.39 6.52 1.41
CA LEU A 71 8.29 6.67 0.46
C LEU A 71 8.80 7.00 -0.94
N ALA A 72 9.74 7.95 -1.06
CA ALA A 72 10.35 8.28 -2.36
C ALA A 72 11.10 7.09 -2.98
N ILE A 73 11.73 6.25 -2.17
CA ILE A 73 12.35 5.01 -2.66
C ILE A 73 11.26 4.00 -3.03
N PHE A 74 10.18 3.86 -2.27
CA PHE A 74 9.07 2.95 -2.58
C PHE A 74 8.40 3.29 -3.91
N GLU A 75 8.19 4.58 -4.20
CA GLU A 75 7.66 5.04 -5.49
C GLU A 75 8.60 4.73 -6.67
N LYS A 76 9.91 4.76 -6.43
CA LYS A 76 10.94 4.55 -7.45
C LYS A 76 11.29 3.06 -7.66
N ASP A 77 11.33 2.29 -6.58
CA ASP A 77 11.65 0.86 -6.52
C ASP A 77 10.96 0.21 -5.32
N SER A 78 9.67 -0.07 -5.50
CA SER A 78 8.82 -0.70 -4.48
C SER A 78 9.32 -2.08 -4.07
N LYS A 79 9.95 -2.82 -4.99
CA LYS A 79 10.48 -4.15 -4.71
C LYS A 79 11.61 -4.07 -3.69
N TYR A 80 12.57 -3.16 -3.89
CA TYR A 80 13.70 -3.00 -2.99
C TYR A 80 13.25 -2.69 -1.55
N ILE A 81 12.34 -1.73 -1.38
CA ILE A 81 11.87 -1.35 -0.04
C ILE A 81 11.09 -2.49 0.62
N CYS A 82 10.20 -3.16 -0.10
CA CYS A 82 9.47 -4.31 0.44
C CYS A 82 10.41 -5.44 0.87
N ASP A 83 11.45 -5.72 0.09
CA ASP A 83 12.46 -6.73 0.42
C ASP A 83 13.27 -6.32 1.66
N LEU A 84 13.74 -5.07 1.70
CA LEU A 84 14.52 -4.52 2.82
C LEU A 84 13.73 -4.56 4.13
N VAL A 85 12.49 -4.06 4.11
CA VAL A 85 11.62 -4.08 5.29
C VAL A 85 11.38 -5.52 5.73
N SER A 86 11.06 -6.42 4.79
CA SER A 86 10.86 -7.84 5.09
C SER A 86 12.10 -8.50 5.69
N GLU A 87 13.30 -8.13 5.23
CA GLU A 87 14.57 -8.65 5.74
C GLU A 87 14.87 -8.16 7.15
N ILE A 88 14.67 -6.86 7.43
CA ILE A 88 14.78 -6.28 8.78
C ILE A 88 13.89 -7.03 9.76
N TYR A 89 12.64 -7.31 9.37
CA TYR A 89 11.72 -8.11 10.19
C TYR A 89 12.22 -9.51 10.49
N LYS A 90 12.68 -10.22 9.45
CA LYS A 90 13.14 -11.62 9.57
C LYS A 90 14.42 -11.75 10.37
N LYS A 91 15.41 -10.89 10.11
CA LYS A 91 16.74 -10.97 10.73
C LYS A 91 16.79 -10.35 12.12
N GLY A 92 15.98 -9.33 12.39
CA GLY A 92 15.98 -8.66 13.69
C GLY A 92 17.17 -7.78 13.99
N GLU A 93 17.92 -7.44 12.96
CA GLU A 93 19.02 -6.50 13.08
C GLU A 93 18.45 -5.10 13.35
N GLY A 94 18.85 -4.50 14.47
CA GLY A 94 18.52 -3.12 14.80
C GLY A 94 17.09 -2.84 15.28
N VAL A 95 16.29 -3.87 15.58
CA VAL A 95 14.91 -3.71 16.11
C VAL A 95 14.75 -4.51 17.40
N SER A 96 14.39 -3.82 18.49
CA SER A 96 14.13 -4.45 19.78
C SER A 96 12.93 -5.39 19.73
N GLU A 97 12.83 -6.30 20.71
CA GLU A 97 11.72 -7.25 20.79
C GLU A 97 10.37 -6.55 21.02
N GLU A 98 10.38 -5.43 21.74
CA GLU A 98 9.22 -4.57 21.99
C GLU A 98 8.76 -3.85 20.73
N GLU A 99 9.69 -3.30 19.94
CA GLU A 99 9.38 -2.67 18.65
C GLU A 99 8.82 -3.70 17.66
N ARG A 100 9.41 -4.90 17.59
CA ARG A 100 8.85 -5.99 16.75
C ARG A 100 7.45 -6.39 17.18
N LYS A 101 7.19 -6.41 18.49
CA LYS A 101 5.86 -6.74 19.02
C LYS A 101 4.85 -5.67 18.66
N GLY A 102 5.16 -4.39 18.88
CA GLY A 102 4.29 -3.27 18.52
C GLY A 102 3.99 -3.22 17.03
N MET A 103 4.98 -3.49 16.18
CA MET A 103 4.77 -3.59 14.73
C MET A 103 3.90 -4.79 14.33
N LYS A 104 4.13 -5.97 14.92
CA LYS A 104 3.27 -7.15 14.68
C LYS A 104 1.83 -6.88 15.07
N GLU A 105 1.60 -6.28 16.24
CA GLU A 105 0.28 -5.89 16.71
C GLU A 105 -0.36 -4.87 15.76
N SER A 106 0.43 -3.90 15.27
CA SER A 106 -0.03 -2.91 14.29
C SER A 106 -0.50 -3.55 12.98
N VAL A 107 0.30 -4.47 12.43
CA VAL A 107 0.00 -5.16 11.16
C VAL A 107 -1.13 -6.17 11.30
N GLN A 108 -1.23 -6.87 12.43
CA GLN A 108 -2.33 -7.80 12.71
C GLN A 108 -3.72 -7.15 12.62
N ARG A 109 -3.83 -5.84 12.90
CA ARG A 109 -5.08 -5.08 12.71
C ARG A 109 -5.61 -5.10 11.27
N TYR A 110 -4.75 -5.38 10.29
CA TYR A 110 -5.11 -5.38 8.88
C TYR A 110 -5.41 -6.78 8.31
N ILE A 111 -4.95 -7.84 8.97
CA ILE A 111 -5.01 -9.21 8.42
C ILE A 111 -5.95 -10.16 9.17
N GLY A 112 -6.39 -9.83 10.38
CA GLY A 112 -7.38 -10.63 11.14
C GLY A 112 -6.86 -11.98 11.59
#